data_AF-A0A6I9MWJ0-F1
#
_entry.id   AF-A0A6I9MWJ0-F1
#
_cell.length_a   1.000
_cell.length_b   1.000
_cell.length_c   1.000
_cell.angle_alpha   90.00
_cell.angle_beta   90.00
_cell.angle_gamma   90.00
#
_symmetry.space_group_name_H-M   'P 1'
#
loop_
_entity.id
_entity.type
_entity.pdbx_description
1 polymer ?
#
loop_
_entity_poly.entity_id
_entity_poly.type
_entity_poly.pdbx_seq_one_letter_code
_entity_poly.pdbx_strand_id
1 'polypeptide(L)'
;SWDGKQGPVKDVYSLANNPQYKLEVQCPAGGAAVWVLLTRHITDKDDFAQNREFITLVVYKTEGKKVYYPADPPPYIDGIRINSPHYLTKMRLTSAGTHTFTLVVSQYEKQNTINYTLRVRHTFISFYLQI
;
A
#
# COMPACT_ATOMS: atom_id res chain seq x y z
N SER A 1 5.60 12.34 -0.89
CA SER A 1 4.89 12.86 0.29
C SER A 1 3.39 12.81 0.03
N TRP A 2 2.57 12.55 1.05
CA TRP A 2 1.11 12.61 0.94
C TRP A 2 0.57 13.67 1.90
N ASP A 3 -0.02 14.73 1.35
CA ASP A 3 -0.49 15.89 2.13
C ASP A 3 -1.67 15.50 3.04
N GLY A 4 -1.53 15.82 4.33
CA GLY A 4 -2.54 15.62 5.37
C GLY A 4 -3.86 16.37 5.11
N LYS A 5 -3.84 17.46 4.32
CA LYS A 5 -4.99 18.36 4.16
C LYS A 5 -6.05 17.93 3.13
N GLN A 6 -5.89 16.79 2.47
CA GLN A 6 -6.82 16.34 1.41
C GLN A 6 -7.63 15.10 1.81
N GLY A 7 -8.97 15.23 1.91
CA GLY A 7 -9.87 14.11 2.16
C GLY A 7 -10.32 13.94 3.62
N PRO A 8 -11.17 12.94 3.91
CA PRO A 8 -11.74 12.74 5.24
C PRO A 8 -10.66 12.34 6.25
N VAL A 9 -10.84 12.77 7.51
CA VAL A 9 -9.91 12.46 8.63
C VAL A 9 -9.78 10.95 8.87
N LYS A 10 -10.81 10.17 8.53
CA LYS A 10 -10.77 8.72 8.63
C LYS A 10 -11.00 8.07 7.27
N ASP A 11 -10.09 7.19 6.90
CA ASP A 11 -10.12 6.42 5.65
C ASP A 11 -11.33 5.46 5.57
N VAL A 12 -12.07 5.25 6.67
CA VAL A 12 -13.26 4.38 6.72
C VAL A 12 -14.37 4.83 5.77
N TYR A 13 -14.41 6.12 5.41
CA TYR A 13 -15.46 6.69 4.56
C TYR A 13 -15.06 6.73 3.09
N SER A 14 -13.78 7.01 2.79
CA SER A 14 -13.29 7.08 1.41
C SER A 14 -11.78 6.92 1.32
N LEU A 15 -11.32 6.23 0.28
CA LEU A 15 -9.92 6.09 -0.12
C LEU A 15 -9.54 6.95 -1.33
N ALA A 16 -10.47 7.77 -1.83
CA ALA A 16 -10.31 8.47 -3.10
C ALA A 16 -9.12 9.45 -3.12
N ASN A 17 -8.74 9.96 -1.94
CA ASN A 17 -7.63 10.91 -1.77
C ASN A 17 -6.35 10.25 -1.27
N ASN A 18 -6.38 8.95 -1.04
CA ASN A 18 -5.20 8.19 -0.62
C ASN A 18 -4.27 7.96 -1.82
N PRO A 19 -2.96 7.82 -1.59
CA PRO A 19 -2.04 7.43 -2.64
C PRO A 19 -2.35 6.00 -3.08
N GLN A 20 -2.50 5.83 -4.39
CA GLN A 20 -2.80 4.53 -4.99
C GLN A 20 -1.80 4.24 -6.10
N TYR A 21 -1.38 2.98 -6.19
CA TYR A 21 -0.38 2.53 -7.16
C TYR A 21 -0.85 1.25 -7.85
N LYS A 22 -0.75 1.21 -9.18
CA LYS A 22 -0.89 -0.04 -9.93
C LYS A 22 0.38 -0.87 -9.74
N LEU A 23 0.23 -2.11 -9.30
CA LEU A 23 1.30 -3.11 -9.27
C LEU A 23 0.96 -4.20 -10.28
N GLU A 24 1.80 -4.36 -11.29
CA GLU A 24 1.71 -5.46 -12.25
C GLU A 24 2.86 -6.44 -12.02
N VAL A 25 2.53 -7.72 -11.96
CA VAL A 25 3.49 -8.79 -11.68
C VAL A 25 3.33 -9.88 -12.73
N GLN A 26 4.42 -10.17 -13.45
CA GLN A 26 4.48 -11.32 -14.34
C GLN A 26 4.86 -12.56 -13.53
N CYS A 27 3.91 -13.46 -13.35
CA CYS A 27 4.07 -14.67 -12.56
C CYS A 27 4.47 -15.84 -13.47
N PRO A 28 5.58 -16.54 -13.19
CA PRO A 28 5.98 -17.73 -13.94
C PRO A 28 5.08 -18.93 -13.62
N ALA A 29 5.20 -20.01 -14.40
CA ALA A 29 4.43 -21.24 -14.22
C ALA A 29 4.60 -21.90 -12.82
N GLY A 30 5.73 -21.67 -12.16
CA GLY A 30 5.99 -22.16 -10.80
C GLY A 30 5.41 -21.29 -9.68
N GLY A 31 4.64 -20.24 -10.01
CA GLY A 31 4.13 -19.28 -9.04
C GLY A 31 5.18 -18.24 -8.63
N ALA A 32 4.75 -17.23 -7.86
CA ALA A 32 5.62 -16.19 -7.31
C ALA A 32 5.21 -15.72 -5.93
N ALA A 33 6.19 -15.26 -5.16
CA ALA A 33 5.93 -14.49 -3.96
C ALA A 33 6.38 -13.05 -4.18
N VAL A 34 5.51 -12.12 -3.81
CA VAL A 34 5.75 -10.68 -3.90
C VAL A 34 5.61 -10.10 -2.51
N TRP A 35 6.57 -9.30 -2.11
CA TRP A 35 6.58 -8.55 -0.87
C TRP A 35 6.52 -7.07 -1.19
N VAL A 36 5.63 -6.36 -0.50
CA VAL A 36 5.58 -4.90 -0.56
C VAL A 36 5.87 -4.37 0.83
N LEU A 37 6.96 -3.62 0.94
CA LEU A 37 7.38 -2.94 2.16
C LEU A 37 6.98 -1.48 2.06
N LEU A 38 6.08 -1.04 2.93
CA LEU A 38 5.82 0.35 3.22
C LEU A 38 6.74 0.79 4.36
N THR A 39 7.55 1.80 4.10
CA THR A 39 8.39 2.46 5.10
C THR A 39 7.95 3.90 5.23
N ARG A 40 7.50 4.31 6.41
CA ARG A 40 7.30 5.72 6.77
C ARG A 40 8.63 6.32 7.25
N HIS A 41 8.86 7.57 6.86
CA HIS A 41 10.05 8.33 7.17
C HIS A 41 9.68 9.33 8.25
N ILE A 42 10.22 9.13 9.46
CA ILE A 42 10.01 10.04 10.58
C ILE A 42 11.10 11.09 10.50
N THR A 43 10.72 12.31 10.16
CA THR A 43 11.65 13.45 9.97
C THR A 43 11.59 14.45 11.13
N ASP A 44 10.60 14.31 12.01
CA ASP A 44 10.38 15.17 13.17
C ASP A 44 10.63 14.38 14.47
N LYS A 45 11.26 15.03 15.44
CA LYS A 45 11.67 14.39 16.71
C LYS A 45 10.48 14.13 17.62
N ASP A 46 9.49 15.00 17.65
CA ASP A 46 8.31 14.86 18.50
C ASP A 46 7.40 13.75 17.96
N ASP A 47 7.33 13.64 16.63
CA ASP A 47 6.68 12.52 15.94
C ASP A 47 7.35 11.16 16.25
N PHE A 48 8.69 11.14 16.33
CA PHE A 48 9.41 9.95 16.79
C PHE A 48 9.08 9.60 18.26
N ALA A 49 9.02 10.61 19.13
CA ALA A 49 8.80 10.42 20.56
C ALA A 49 7.34 10.02 20.89
N GLN A 50 6.37 10.58 20.17
CA GLN A 50 4.94 10.36 20.37
C GLN A 50 4.29 9.83 19.10
N ASN A 51 4.79 8.68 18.63
CA ASN A 51 4.37 8.06 17.39
C ASN A 51 2.89 7.63 17.40
N ARG A 52 2.04 8.54 16.93
CA ARG A 52 0.57 8.41 16.85
C ARG A 52 0.07 8.06 15.45
N GLU A 53 0.97 8.00 14.47
CA GLU A 53 0.61 7.69 13.09
C GLU A 53 0.57 6.18 12.88
N PHE A 54 -0.62 5.65 12.63
CA PHE A 54 -0.82 4.25 12.30
C PHE A 54 -0.96 4.11 10.79
N ILE A 55 0.01 3.46 10.15
CA ILE A 55 0.05 3.26 8.70
C ILE A 55 -0.30 1.82 8.33
N THR A 56 -0.76 1.63 7.10
CA THR A 56 -0.90 0.30 6.51
C THR A 56 -0.87 0.35 4.98
N LEU A 57 -0.85 -0.84 4.38
CA LEU A 57 -1.09 -1.03 2.96
C LEU A 57 -2.33 -1.91 2.77
N VAL A 58 -3.29 -1.42 2.00
CA VAL A 58 -4.45 -2.19 1.57
C VAL A 58 -4.25 -2.58 0.11
N VAL A 59 -4.53 -3.84 -0.23
CA VAL A 59 -4.35 -4.38 -1.57
C VAL A 59 -5.70 -4.77 -2.16
N TYR A 60 -5.97 -4.34 -3.38
CA TYR A 60 -7.18 -4.67 -4.14
C TYR A 60 -6.83 -5.36 -5.46
N LYS A 61 -7.76 -6.16 -5.98
CA LYS A 61 -7.71 -6.75 -7.33
C LYS A 61 -8.63 -6.00 -8.28
N THR A 62 -8.36 -4.70 -8.48
CA THR A 62 -9.15 -3.83 -9.38
C THR A 62 -8.45 -3.55 -10.71
N GLU A 63 -7.46 -4.36 -11.09
CA GLU A 63 -6.70 -4.19 -12.34
C GLU A 63 -6.01 -2.82 -12.46
N GLY A 64 -5.64 -2.21 -11.32
CA GLY A 64 -5.05 -0.87 -11.28
C GLY A 64 -6.08 0.27 -11.28
N LYS A 65 -7.38 -0.02 -11.34
CA LYS A 65 -8.43 1.01 -11.26
C LYS A 65 -8.48 1.60 -9.85
N LYS A 66 -8.73 2.91 -9.80
CA LYS A 66 -8.83 3.69 -8.57
C LYS A 66 -9.94 3.15 -7.66
N VAL A 67 -9.63 2.99 -6.38
CA VAL A 67 -10.56 2.55 -5.34
C VAL A 67 -11.11 3.77 -4.62
N TYR A 68 -12.42 3.87 -4.51
CA TYR A 68 -13.08 5.02 -3.87
C TYR A 68 -13.56 4.69 -2.46
N TYR A 69 -14.06 3.47 -2.27
CA TYR A 69 -14.67 3.03 -1.02
C TYR A 69 -13.91 1.82 -0.46
N PRO A 70 -13.60 1.80 0.85
CA PRO A 70 -12.83 0.70 1.44
C PRO A 70 -13.47 -0.68 1.28
N ALA A 71 -14.79 -0.74 1.27
CA ALA A 71 -15.57 -1.96 1.24
C ALA A 71 -16.05 -2.36 -0.18
N ASP A 72 -15.84 -1.52 -1.20
CA ASP A 72 -16.31 -1.79 -2.56
C ASP A 72 -15.23 -1.46 -3.61
N PRO A 73 -14.59 -2.48 -4.22
CA PRO A 73 -14.75 -3.90 -3.89
C PRO A 73 -14.10 -4.26 -2.55
N PRO A 74 -14.36 -5.45 -1.98
CA PRO A 74 -13.66 -5.91 -0.78
C PRO A 74 -12.14 -5.99 -1.00
N PRO A 75 -11.32 -5.64 0.01
CA PRO A 75 -9.87 -5.71 -0.11
C PRO A 75 -9.41 -7.17 -0.24
N TYR A 76 -8.41 -7.39 -1.09
CA TYR A 76 -7.71 -8.68 -1.17
C TYR A 76 -6.81 -8.89 0.05
N ILE A 77 -6.17 -7.83 0.53
CA ILE A 77 -5.46 -7.79 1.81
C ILE A 77 -5.83 -6.46 2.50
N ASP A 78 -6.47 -6.53 3.65
CA ASP A 78 -6.66 -5.38 4.54
C ASP A 78 -5.57 -5.42 5.62
N GLY A 79 -4.57 -4.57 5.45
CA GLY A 79 -3.46 -4.53 6.38
C GLY A 79 -3.89 -3.98 7.75
N ILE A 80 -3.37 -4.61 8.81
CA ILE A 80 -3.51 -4.04 10.15
C ILE A 80 -2.77 -2.70 10.18
N ARG A 81 -3.44 -1.69 10.73
CA ARG A 81 -2.86 -0.35 10.94
C ARG A 81 -1.97 -0.40 12.17
N ILE A 82 -0.69 -0.12 11.97
CA ILE A 82 0.34 -0.23 13.01
C ILE A 82 1.12 1.07 13.09
N ASN A 83 1.58 1.41 14.29
CA ASN A 83 2.46 2.55 14.52
C ASN A 83 3.96 2.19 14.36
N SER A 84 4.28 1.07 13.72
CA SER A 84 5.66 0.82 13.29
C SER A 84 5.98 1.68 12.07
N PRO A 85 7.22 2.19 11.92
CA PRO A 85 7.64 2.84 10.67
C PRO A 85 7.63 1.89 9.47
N HIS A 86 7.51 0.57 9.68
CA HIS A 86 7.53 -0.43 8.64
C HIS A 86 6.31 -1.34 8.67
N TYR A 87 5.64 -1.47 7.52
CA TYR A 87 4.59 -2.46 7.27
C TYR A 87 4.99 -3.32 6.06
N LEU A 88 4.99 -4.65 6.24
CA LEU A 88 5.34 -5.61 5.19
C LEU A 88 4.14 -6.51 4.90
N THR A 89 3.74 -6.60 3.64
CA THR A 89 2.75 -7.60 3.19
C THR A 89 3.35 -8.54 2.16
N LYS A 90 2.85 -9.78 2.13
CA LYS A 90 3.26 -10.83 1.19
C LYS A 90 2.04 -11.32 0.40
N MET A 91 2.14 -11.27 -0.92
CA MET A 91 1.18 -11.87 -1.84
C MET A 91 1.79 -13.15 -2.43
N ARG A 92 1.03 -14.24 -2.41
CA ARG A 92 1.39 -15.49 -3.08
C ARG A 92 0.58 -15.62 -4.36
N LEU A 93 1.27 -15.73 -5.49
CA LEU A 93 0.70 -15.93 -6.81
C LEU A 93 0.92 -17.40 -7.19
N THR A 94 -0.15 -18.12 -7.45
CA THR A 94 -0.09 -19.56 -7.75
C THR A 94 -0.32 -19.87 -9.23
N SER A 95 -0.95 -18.95 -9.97
CA SER A 95 -1.17 -19.10 -11.40
C SER A 95 -0.15 -18.30 -12.22
N ALA A 96 0.25 -18.86 -13.36
CA ALA A 96 1.07 -18.17 -14.33
C ALA A 96 0.32 -16.97 -14.94
N GLY A 97 1.08 -16.03 -15.51
CA GLY A 97 0.55 -14.88 -16.25
C GLY A 97 0.63 -13.58 -15.47
N THR A 98 -0.06 -12.56 -16.01
CA THR A 98 -0.05 -11.22 -15.44
C THR A 98 -1.05 -11.10 -14.30
N HIS A 99 -0.57 -10.65 -13.15
CA HIS A 99 -1.40 -10.29 -12.00
C HIS A 99 -1.33 -8.79 -11.78
N THR A 100 -2.48 -8.15 -11.68
CA THR A 100 -2.56 -6.70 -11.48
C THR A 100 -3.30 -6.38 -10.18
N PHE A 101 -2.67 -5.55 -9.36
CA PHE A 101 -3.17 -5.09 -8.08
C PHE A 101 -3.23 -3.57 -8.03
N THR A 102 -4.07 -3.07 -7.13
CA THR A 102 -4.07 -1.68 -6.71
C THR A 102 -3.63 -1.63 -5.24
N LEU A 103 -2.52 -0.96 -4.99
CA LEU A 103 -1.97 -0.75 -3.66
C LEU A 103 -2.44 0.60 -3.14
N VAL A 104 -3.09 0.63 -1.99
CA VAL A 104 -3.55 1.86 -1.33
C VAL A 104 -2.77 2.05 -0.04
N VAL A 105 -2.04 3.15 0.07
CA VAL A 105 -1.42 3.56 1.34
C VAL A 105 -2.52 4.19 2.20
N SER A 106 -2.70 3.69 3.41
CA SER A 106 -3.78 4.13 4.31
C SER A 106 -3.23 4.46 5.69
N GLN A 107 -3.92 5.39 6.36
CA GLN A 107 -3.71 5.76 7.75
C GLN A 107 -4.99 5.52 8.56
N TYR A 108 -4.85 5.32 9.88
CA TYR A 108 -6.02 5.22 10.75
C TYR A 108 -6.72 6.58 10.92
N GLU A 109 -5.94 7.62 11.26
CA GLU A 109 -6.41 9.00 11.32
C GLU A 109 -5.44 9.87 10.52
N LYS A 110 -5.97 10.56 9.52
CA LYS A 110 -5.20 11.45 8.66
C LYS A 110 -4.99 12.79 9.35
N GLN A 111 -4.07 12.81 10.33
CA GLN A 111 -3.75 14.01 11.10
C GLN A 111 -2.58 14.79 10.49
N ASN A 112 -1.62 14.08 9.87
CA ASN A 112 -0.39 14.68 9.36
C ASN A 112 -0.01 14.19 7.95
N THR A 113 0.79 15.03 7.27
CA THR A 113 1.49 14.64 6.05
C THR A 113 2.52 13.57 6.37
N ILE A 114 2.50 12.44 5.63
CA ILE A 114 3.56 11.42 5.75
C ILE A 114 4.50 11.41 4.55
N ASN A 115 5.77 11.17 4.87
CA ASN A 115 6.80 10.80 3.93
C ASN A 115 6.97 9.27 4.00
N TYR A 116 6.96 8.62 2.85
CA TYR A 116 7.10 7.17 2.80
C TYR A 116 7.76 6.70 1.50
N THR A 117 8.24 5.46 1.55
CA THR A 117 8.71 4.69 0.41
C THR A 117 7.92 3.38 0.33
N LEU A 118 7.49 3.01 -0.88
CA LEU A 118 7.04 1.65 -1.19
C LEU A 118 8.16 0.92 -1.91
N ARG A 119 8.56 -0.24 -1.39
CA ARG A 119 9.55 -1.11 -2.03
C ARG A 119 8.95 -2.47 -2.32
N VAL A 120 8.97 -2.84 -3.60
CA VAL A 120 8.52 -4.16 -4.06
C VAL A 120 9.72 -5.09 -4.17
N ARG A 121 9.58 -6.32 -3.66
CA ARG A 121 10.54 -7.41 -3.83
C ARG A 121 9.80 -8.65 -4.26
N HIS A 122 10.43 -9.47 -5.11
CA HIS A 122 9.83 -10.70 -5.60
C HIS A 122 10.90 -11.79 -5.78
N THR A 123 10.48 -13.05 -5.82
CA THR A 123 11.38 -14.21 -5.90
C THR A 123 11.96 -14.50 -7.29
N PHE A 124 11.59 -13.78 -8.35
CA PHE A 124 12.02 -14.06 -9.73
C PHE A 124 12.64 -12.85 -10.42
N ILE A 125 13.62 -13.04 -11.30
CA ILE A 125 14.35 -11.96 -11.99
C ILE A 125 13.75 -11.77 -13.39
N SER A 126 12.88 -10.78 -13.57
CA SER A 126 12.68 -10.08 -14.85
C SER A 126 11.86 -8.80 -14.62
N PHE A 127 12.44 -7.64 -14.95
CA PHE A 127 11.79 -6.33 -14.83
C PHE A 127 11.62 -5.70 -16.22
N TYR A 128 10.44 -5.14 -16.48
CA TYR A 128 10.26 -3.94 -17.29
C TYR A 128 9.57 -2.90 -16.38
N LEU A 129 10.25 -1.79 -16.11
CA LEU A 129 9.65 -0.61 -15.48
C LEU A 129 9.42 0.41 -16.58
N GLN A 130 8.16 0.76 -16.83
CA GLN A 130 7.81 1.86 -17.72
C GLN A 130 7.34 3.04 -16.86
N ILE A 131 8.00 4.18 -17.05
CA ILE A 131 7.77 5.45 -16.36
C ILE A 131 6.69 6.25 -17.08
#